data_AF-A0A842JXB1-F1
#
_entry.id   AF-A0A842JXB1-F1
#
_cell.length_a   1.000
_cell.length_b   1.000
_cell.length_c   1.000
_cell.angle_alpha   90.00
_cell.angle_beta   90.00
_cell.angle_gamma   90.00
#
_symmetry.space_group_name_H-M   'P 1'
#
loop_
_entity.id
_entity.type
_entity.pdbx_description
1 polymer ?
#
loop_
_entity_poly.entity_id
_entity_poly.type
_entity_poly.pdbx_seq_one_letter_code
_entity_poly.pdbx_strand_id
1 'polypeptide(L)' 'MPRYKVTLRNGTSSDKTFESDFQAVNETHRPTEPGAGIVQIDRYAENGGVEAVWSAPAKTRS' A
#
# COMPACT_ATOMS: atom_id res chain seq x y z
N MET A 1 -10.34 -4.67 12.56
CA MET A 1 -9.30 -4.97 11.55
C MET A 1 -9.10 -3.73 10.70
N PRO A 2 -7.85 -3.25 10.51
CA PRO A 2 -7.57 -2.07 9.70
C PRO A 2 -7.96 -2.31 8.23
N ARG A 3 -8.60 -1.31 7.62
CA ARG A 3 -8.89 -1.30 6.18
C ARG A 3 -7.74 -0.62 5.44
N TYR A 4 -7.52 -1.08 4.23
CA TYR A 4 -6.51 -0.54 3.32
C TYR A 4 -7.09 -0.35 1.94
N LYS A 5 -6.59 0.63 1.21
CA LYS A 5 -6.80 0.82 -0.21
C LYS A 5 -5.53 0.39 -0.93
N VAL A 6 -5.65 -0.68 -1.72
CA VAL A 6 -4.54 -1.25 -2.49
C VAL A 6 -4.68 -0.82 -3.93
N THR A 7 -3.71 -0.10 -4.46
CA THR A 7 -3.69 0.33 -5.86
C THR A 7 -2.67 -0.48 -6.64
N LEU A 8 -3.13 -1.11 -7.71
CA LEU A 8 -2.34 -1.90 -8.63
C LEU A 8 -1.73 -1.01 -9.72
N ARG A 9 -0.72 -1.53 -10.40
CA ARG A 9 0.00 -0.81 -11.47
C ARG A 9 -0.90 -0.39 -12.64
N ASN A 10 -2.01 -1.10 -12.86
CA ASN A 10 -3.02 -0.76 -13.86
C ASN A 10 -3.95 0.40 -13.42
N GLY A 11 -3.71 1.01 -12.25
CA GLY A 11 -4.55 2.08 -11.68
C GLY A 11 -5.81 1.59 -10.97
N THR A 12 -6.08 0.28 -10.96
CA THR A 12 -7.21 -0.28 -10.20
C THR A 12 -6.92 -0.20 -8.71
N SER A 13 -7.84 0.40 -7.96
CA SER A 13 -7.80 0.38 -6.49
C SER A 13 -8.84 -0.61 -5.94
N SER A 14 -8.50 -1.30 -4.86
CA SER A 14 -9.43 -2.17 -4.15
C SER A 14 -9.27 -2.04 -2.64
N ASP A 15 -10.40 -2.00 -1.94
CA ASP A 15 -10.42 -2.07 -0.49
C ASP A 15 -10.09 -3.49 -0.02
N LYS A 16 -9.13 -3.62 0.89
CA LYS A 16 -8.74 -4.87 1.52
C LYS A 16 -8.63 -4.71 3.03
N THR A 17 -9.04 -5.75 3.75
CA THR A 17 -8.72 -5.94 5.16
C THR A 17 -7.68 -7.06 5.24
N PHE A 18 -6.56 -6.81 5.91
CA PHE A 18 -5.53 -7.82 6.11
C PHE A 18 -5.62 -8.40 7.53
N GLU A 19 -5.31 -9.69 7.66
CA GLU A 19 -5.01 -10.31 8.96
C GLU A 19 -3.65 -9.78 9.45
N SER A 20 -3.47 -9.70 10.77
CA SER A 20 -2.41 -8.91 11.42
C SER A 20 -0.98 -9.25 10.97
N ASP A 21 -0.70 -10.51 10.62
CA ASP A 21 0.61 -10.94 10.11
C ASP A 21 0.85 -10.54 8.65
N PHE A 22 -0.22 -10.52 7.84
CA PHE A 22 -0.17 -10.04 6.45
C PHE A 22 0.02 -8.53 6.37
N GLN A 23 -0.46 -7.79 7.37
CA GLN A 23 -0.19 -6.36 7.52
C GLN A 23 1.33 -6.13 7.62
N ALA A 24 2.03 -6.75 8.56
CA ALA A 24 3.46 -6.49 8.77
C ALA A 24 4.31 -6.78 7.51
N VAL A 25 3.98 -7.83 6.76
CA VAL A 25 4.68 -8.16 5.52
C VAL A 25 4.39 -7.14 4.43
N ASN A 26 3.13 -6.75 4.21
CA ASN A 26 2.79 -5.78 3.15
C ASN A 26 3.23 -4.36 3.50
N GLU A 27 3.29 -3.97 4.78
CA GLU A 27 3.81 -2.67 5.19
C GLU A 27 5.33 -2.56 4.97
N THR A 28 6.07 -3.68 5.06
CA THR A 28 7.54 -3.69 4.95
C THR A 28 8.07 -4.08 3.58
N HIS A 29 7.36 -4.95 2.84
CA HIS A 29 7.78 -5.45 1.54
C HIS A 29 7.06 -4.72 0.42
N ARG A 30 7.71 -3.68 -0.10
CA ARG A 30 7.33 -3.08 -1.37
C ARG A 30 7.80 -3.98 -2.52
N PRO A 31 6.91 -4.46 -3.41
CA PRO A 31 7.33 -5.18 -4.60
C PRO A 31 8.25 -4.30 -5.46
N THR A 32 9.46 -4.76 -5.73
CA THR A 32 10.44 -4.09 -6.61
C THR A 32 10.43 -4.64 -8.03
N GLU A 33 9.77 -5.77 -8.26
CA GLU A 33 9.74 -6.43 -9.55
C GLU A 33 8.77 -5.74 -10.54
N PRO A 34 9.11 -5.69 -11.84
CA PRO A 34 8.32 -5.01 -12.86
C PRO A 34 6.98 -5.70 -13.22
N GLY A 35 6.64 -6.84 -12.60
CA GLY A 35 5.42 -7.61 -12.89
C GLY A 35 4.27 -7.35 -11.91
N ALA A 36 3.19 -6.73 -12.40
CA ALA A 36 1.78 -6.72 -11.95
C ALA A 36 1.40 -6.54 -10.45
N GLY A 37 2.34 -6.48 -9.51
CA GLY A 37 2.03 -6.35 -8.09
C GLY A 37 1.87 -4.90 -7.67
N ILE A 38 0.84 -4.62 -6.88
CA ILE A 38 0.62 -3.46 -6.02
C ILE A 38 1.69 -2.35 -6.07
N VAL A 39 1.29 -1.14 -6.49
CA VAL A 39 2.17 0.04 -6.54
C VAL A 39 1.97 1.00 -5.36
N GLN A 40 0.83 0.92 -4.68
CA GLN A 40 0.51 1.75 -3.52
C GLN A 40 -0.44 0.99 -2.58
N ILE A 41 -0.21 1.16 -1.29
CA ILE A 41 -1.11 0.73 -0.23
C ILE A 41 -1.33 1.94 0.66
N ASP A 42 -2.59 2.34 0.84
CA ASP A 42 -2.99 3.37 1.79
C ASP A 42 -3.77 2.70 2.93
N ARG A 43 -3.48 3.07 4.18
CA ARG A 43 -4.23 2.64 5.35
C ARG A 43 -5.32 3.66 5.66
N TYR A 44 -6.54 3.20 5.93
CA TYR A 44 -7.58 4.08 6.44
C TYR A 44 -7.31 4.36 7.92
N ALA A 45 -7.18 5.64 8.25
CA ALA A 45 -7.14 6.13 9.62
C ALA A 45 -8.54 6.06 10.25
N GLU A 46 -8.61 5.96 11.56
CA GLU A 46 -9.87 5.92 12.31
C GLU A 46 -10.71 7.20 12.12
N ASN A 47 -10.05 8.31 11.75
CA ASN A 47 -10.68 9.59 11.45
C ASN A 47 -11.18 9.73 9.99
N GLY A 48 -11.16 8.65 9.21
CA GLY A 48 -11.57 8.66 7.79
C GLY A 48 -10.51 9.20 6.82
N GLY A 49 -9.31 9.55 7.31
CA GLY A 49 -8.15 9.86 6.48
C GLY A 49 -7.53 8.62 5.84
N VAL A 50 -6.67 8.82 4.84
CA VAL A 50 -5.84 7.75 4.25
C VAL A 50 -4.38 8.12 4.39
N GLU A 51 -3.57 7.18 4.86
CA GLU A 51 -2.13 7.34 5.04
C GLU A 51 -1.38 6.33 4.18
N ALA A 52 -0.44 6.79 3.36
CA ALA A 52 0.38 5.91 2.54
C ALA A 52 1.26 5.03 3.45
N VAL A 53 1.15 3.72 3.27
CA VAL A 53 1.91 2.72 4.06
C VAL A 53 3.37 2.71 3.66
N TRP A 54 3.65 2.79 2.35
CA TRP A 54 5.02 2.85 1.86
C TRP A 54 5.46 4.30 1.72
N SER A 55 6.66 4.60 2.21
CA SER A 55 7.36 5.82 1.83
C SER A 55 7.43 5.88 0.30
N ALA A 56 7.02 7.01 -0.28
CA ALA A 56 7.19 7.26 -1.70
C ALA A 56 8.64 6.89 -2.09
N PRO A 57 8.88 6.26 -3.25
CA PRO A 57 10.26 6.06 -3.70
C PRO A 57 10.91 7.43 -3.62
N ALA A 58 12.04 7.55 -2.92
CA ALA A 58 12.78 8.79 -2.85
C ALA A 58 12.91 9.28 -4.29
N LYS A 59 12.19 10.35 -4.65
CA LYS A 59 12.42 11.03 -5.91
C LYS A 59 13.83 11.57 -5.73
N THR A 60 14.82 10.85 -6.23
CA THR A 60 16.16 11.37 -6.42
C THR A 60 15.96 12.58 -7.32
N ARG A 61 15.94 13.77 -6.70
CA ARG A 61 15.88 15.05 -7.37
C ARG A 61 17.23 15.17 -8.07
N SER A 62 17.26 14.88 -9.38
CA SER A 62 18.40 15.18 -10.23
C SER A 62 18.51 16.67 -10.49
#